data_AF-A0A956G0M6-F1
#
_entry.id   AF-A0A956G0M6-F1
#
_cell.length_a   1.000
_cell.length_b   1.000
_cell.length_c   1.000
_cell.angle_alpha   90.00
_cell.angle_beta   90.00
_cell.angle_gamma   90.00
#
_symmetry.space_group_name_H-M   'P 1'
#
loop_
_entity.id
_entity.type
_entity.pdbx_description
1 polymer ?
#
loop_
_entity_poly.entity_id
_entity_poly.type
_entity_poly.pdbx_seq_one_letter_code
_entity_poly.pdbx_strand_id
1 'polypeptide(L)'
;SGDSGDSGDSGNEIDCEVVSERALTTLDDKCGKCHGAGSSGQAQFDYVTDVYALIANGKVKPGFPLESPLYTRLDSGEMPPANVPSNQRPTEDEVDTLWTWIEECISVQLGCGQGDDFISTDDMLSWMRNDISDTTQISPDEREFIRYFTLTHLYNSGICGEDLEVYRYALFKLINSLSTGNKVVLPVAVDERQTIFRIDLRDYGWDKGLWEDIVDANPFAIEFVKNEAADLKDFTGTDVPFQTADWFVSNGSRPPLYHDILKIPSSRFQLEASFGINVDQNIQTEIKSNDDIVARSGFQNSNVSVNNRLIERHEFPNANNRVYWLSYDFAGNDGCRNLFAEPLAFCEDGGEIIFNLPNGLQAYMLVDGDGNRIDEGPDDIVTDPEQPNQNVINGLSCMGCHAKGMIFQDDEVRAHVYDSFDFNEDEKQAVTNLHPLAGDFKALQELDRKRFTDALEQVGPVVEREEEPTLRVFKAFDLDVDLRRAAAELGVRTEQLASQIGKLGPDLQKLVDGGTVKRQVFTANFAQSVCDLNLGVTEACSGPNGGK
;
A
#
# COMPACT_ATOMS: atom_id res chain seq x y z
N SER A 1 -43.79 62.95 21.18
CA SER A 1 -44.27 61.63 21.60
C SER A 1 -43.88 60.64 20.55
N GLY A 2 -43.16 59.57 20.91
CA GLY A 2 -42.80 58.48 20.01
C GLY A 2 -41.32 58.46 19.67
N ASP A 3 -40.52 58.04 20.64
CA ASP A 3 -39.22 57.42 20.40
C ASP A 3 -39.43 55.92 20.68
N SER A 4 -39.17 55.09 19.68
CA SER A 4 -39.19 53.64 19.78
C SER A 4 -37.90 53.14 19.18
N GLY A 5 -36.93 52.84 20.06
CA GLY A 5 -35.69 52.18 19.73
C GLY A 5 -35.95 50.76 19.25
N ASP A 6 -35.42 50.47 18.07
CA ASP A 6 -35.34 49.15 17.48
C ASP A 6 -34.08 48.47 18.01
N SER A 7 -34.26 47.33 18.68
CA SER A 7 -33.20 46.48 19.22
C SER A 7 -32.59 45.66 18.09
N GLY A 8 -31.35 45.97 17.73
CA GLY A 8 -30.56 45.19 16.77
C GLY A 8 -30.21 43.82 17.33
N ASP A 9 -30.64 42.79 16.62
CA ASP A 9 -30.16 41.41 16.74
C ASP A 9 -28.91 41.27 15.85
N SER A 10 -27.72 41.25 16.47
CA SER A 10 -26.47 40.93 15.79
C SER A 10 -26.08 39.50 16.14
N GLY A 11 -26.64 38.53 15.42
CA GLY A 11 -26.13 37.17 15.42
C GLY A 11 -24.71 37.17 14.87
N ASN A 12 -23.73 36.77 15.67
CA ASN A 12 -22.40 36.43 15.18
C ASN A 12 -22.56 35.24 14.24
N GLU A 13 -22.24 35.43 12.96
CA GLU A 13 -22.13 34.33 12.01
C GLU A 13 -20.95 33.43 12.45
N ILE A 14 -21.18 32.12 12.57
CA ILE A 14 -20.16 31.16 13.00
C ILE A 14 -19.16 30.98 11.85
N ASP A 15 -17.89 31.27 12.13
CA ASP A 15 -16.79 31.06 11.17
C ASP A 15 -16.31 29.62 11.25
N CYS A 16 -16.82 28.79 10.34
CA CYS A 16 -16.51 27.36 10.33
C CYS A 16 -15.07 27.01 9.94
N GLU A 17 -14.30 27.93 9.34
CA GLU A 17 -12.87 27.72 9.08
C GLU A 17 -12.12 27.73 10.42
N VAL A 18 -12.35 28.77 11.22
CA VAL A 18 -11.74 28.94 12.55
C VAL A 18 -12.19 27.84 13.51
N VAL A 19 -13.48 27.49 13.52
CA VAL A 19 -14.01 26.41 14.38
C VAL A 19 -13.41 25.05 14.00
N SER A 20 -13.29 24.75 12.70
CA SER A 20 -12.73 23.47 12.24
C SER A 20 -11.24 23.35 12.53
N GLU A 21 -10.45 24.40 12.28
CA GLU A 21 -9.02 24.42 12.62
C GLU A 21 -8.81 24.14 14.11
N ARG A 22 -9.61 24.81 14.95
CA ARG A 22 -9.55 24.66 16.41
C ARG A 22 -10.00 23.27 16.88
N ALA A 23 -11.03 22.70 16.26
CA ALA A 23 -11.50 21.35 16.55
C ALA A 23 -10.45 20.29 16.21
N LEU A 24 -9.86 20.37 15.00
CA LEU A 24 -8.81 19.45 14.56
C LEU A 24 -7.56 19.54 15.43
N THR A 25 -7.16 20.76 15.77
CA THR A 25 -6.04 21.00 16.73
C THR A 25 -6.34 20.36 18.08
N THR A 26 -7.57 20.45 18.56
CA THR A 26 -7.99 19.81 19.82
C THR A 26 -7.91 18.29 19.73
N LEU A 27 -8.39 17.70 18.63
CA LEU A 27 -8.33 16.25 18.41
C LEU A 27 -6.88 15.75 18.36
N ASP A 28 -5.99 16.49 17.69
CA ASP A 28 -4.57 16.14 17.62
C ASP A 28 -3.88 16.27 18.99
N ASP A 29 -3.93 17.46 19.60
CA ASP A 29 -3.20 17.78 20.82
C ASP A 29 -3.66 16.96 22.03
N LYS A 30 -4.97 16.71 22.14
CA LYS A 30 -5.57 16.08 23.35
C LYS A 30 -5.81 14.60 23.19
N CYS A 31 -6.03 14.12 21.96
CA CYS A 31 -6.41 12.74 21.69
C CYS A 31 -5.37 11.99 20.85
N GLY A 32 -4.66 12.68 19.94
CA GLY A 32 -3.77 12.11 18.93
C GLY A 32 -2.66 11.21 19.50
N LYS A 33 -2.13 11.53 20.68
CA LYS A 33 -1.11 10.67 21.32
C LYS A 33 -1.57 9.23 21.57
N CYS A 34 -2.86 9.02 21.85
CA CYS A 34 -3.42 7.70 22.17
C CYS A 34 -4.31 7.13 21.06
N HIS A 35 -4.85 8.01 20.21
CA HIS A 35 -5.85 7.70 19.20
C HIS A 35 -5.53 8.27 17.81
N GLY A 36 -4.35 8.83 17.59
CA GLY A 36 -3.86 9.28 16.29
C GLY A 36 -3.14 8.17 15.54
N ALA A 37 -2.84 8.43 14.26
CA ALA A 37 -2.19 7.45 13.39
C ALA A 37 -0.85 6.98 14.00
N GLY A 38 -0.61 5.66 14.01
CA GLY A 38 0.60 5.07 14.60
C GLY A 38 0.63 5.02 16.13
N SER A 39 -0.43 5.46 16.82
CA SER A 39 -0.58 5.23 18.26
C SER A 39 -0.87 3.75 18.56
N SER A 40 -0.81 3.36 19.83
CA SER A 40 -1.21 2.00 20.26
C SER A 40 -2.67 1.63 19.96
N GLY A 41 -3.47 2.57 19.39
CA GLY A 41 -4.83 2.33 18.92
C GLY A 41 -5.73 1.73 19.98
N GLN A 42 -5.77 2.33 21.18
CA GLN A 42 -6.55 1.77 22.28
C GLN A 42 -8.01 1.59 21.85
N ALA A 43 -8.48 0.34 21.91
CA ALA A 43 -9.80 -0.09 21.42
C ALA A 43 -9.99 0.04 19.89
N GLN A 44 -8.94 -0.19 19.09
CA GLN A 44 -8.96 -0.12 17.61
C GLN A 44 -9.42 1.26 17.10
N PHE A 45 -8.98 2.30 17.79
CA PHE A 45 -9.27 3.69 17.46
C PHE A 45 -7.97 4.49 17.46
N ASP A 46 -7.36 4.61 16.28
CA ASP A 46 -6.08 5.27 15.98
C ASP A 46 -6.21 6.31 14.82
N TYR A 47 -7.42 6.79 14.57
CA TYR A 47 -7.74 7.70 13.47
C TYR A 47 -8.48 8.97 13.94
N VAL A 48 -8.22 9.45 15.15
CA VAL A 48 -8.96 10.57 15.77
C VAL A 48 -8.81 11.90 15.04
N THR A 49 -7.76 12.08 14.24
CA THR A 49 -7.52 13.28 13.44
C THR A 49 -8.07 13.16 12.02
N ASP A 50 -8.55 11.98 11.62
CA ASP A 50 -9.17 11.74 10.32
C ASP A 50 -10.69 11.91 10.44
N VAL A 51 -11.18 13.08 10.01
CA VAL A 51 -12.61 13.44 10.04
C VAL A 51 -13.45 12.44 9.24
N TYR A 52 -12.93 11.96 8.11
CA TYR A 52 -13.66 10.98 7.30
C TYR A 52 -13.77 9.65 8.05
N ALA A 53 -12.67 9.14 8.61
CA ALA A 53 -12.68 7.90 9.39
C ALA A 53 -13.54 8.03 10.67
N LEU A 54 -13.56 9.20 11.31
CA LEU A 54 -14.47 9.48 12.43
C LEU A 54 -15.94 9.33 12.04
N ILE A 55 -16.31 9.83 10.86
CA ILE A 55 -17.68 9.73 10.35
C ILE A 55 -17.98 8.30 9.88
N ALA A 56 -17.11 7.72 9.05
CA ALA A 56 -17.28 6.39 8.47
C ALA A 56 -17.38 5.30 9.54
N ASN A 57 -16.65 5.44 10.66
CA ASN A 57 -16.71 4.50 11.78
C ASN A 57 -17.73 4.90 12.87
N GLY A 58 -18.62 5.85 12.57
CA GLY A 58 -19.70 6.27 13.46
C GLY A 58 -19.23 6.86 14.80
N LYS A 59 -18.00 7.39 14.87
CA LYS A 59 -17.49 8.11 16.05
C LYS A 59 -18.05 9.53 16.09
N VAL A 60 -18.31 10.10 14.93
CA VAL A 60 -18.93 11.42 14.76
C VAL A 60 -20.10 11.31 13.79
N LYS A 61 -21.24 11.88 14.18
CA LYS A 61 -22.44 12.02 13.37
C LYS A 61 -22.65 13.51 13.07
N PRO A 62 -22.34 13.99 11.84
CA PRO A 62 -22.48 15.40 11.48
C PRO A 62 -23.88 15.95 11.76
N GLY A 63 -23.98 17.11 12.39
CA GLY A 63 -25.23 17.75 12.82
C GLY A 63 -25.83 17.20 14.11
N PHE A 64 -25.25 16.15 14.72
CA PHE A 64 -25.81 15.49 15.89
C PHE A 64 -24.75 15.19 16.96
N PRO A 65 -24.29 16.20 17.72
CA PRO A 65 -23.28 16.01 18.77
C PRO A 65 -23.67 14.97 19.83
N LEU A 66 -24.93 14.99 20.28
CA LEU A 66 -25.43 14.04 21.29
C LEU A 66 -25.57 12.60 20.78
N GLU A 67 -25.50 12.39 19.47
CA GLU A 67 -25.47 11.05 18.86
C GLU A 67 -24.06 10.64 18.44
N SER A 68 -23.06 11.48 18.69
CA SER A 68 -21.66 11.22 18.35
C SER A 68 -20.93 10.58 19.54
N PRO A 69 -20.49 9.31 19.45
CA PRO A 69 -19.73 8.65 20.52
C PRO A 69 -18.46 9.40 20.95
N LEU A 70 -17.79 10.09 20.02
CA LEU A 70 -16.64 10.93 20.33
C LEU A 70 -17.03 12.05 21.29
N TYR A 71 -18.09 12.79 20.97
CA TYR A 71 -18.54 13.92 21.80
C TYR A 71 -19.09 13.46 23.14
N THR A 72 -20.00 12.48 23.13
CA THR A 72 -20.68 12.02 24.35
C THR A 72 -19.72 11.48 25.41
N ARG A 73 -18.61 10.83 25.01
CA ARG A 73 -17.57 10.37 25.93
C ARG A 73 -16.68 11.48 26.48
N LEU A 74 -16.49 12.57 25.71
CA LEU A 74 -15.79 13.76 26.19
C LEU A 74 -16.66 14.51 27.21
N ASP A 75 -17.93 14.76 26.87
CA ASP A 75 -18.91 15.46 27.70
C ASP A 75 -19.17 14.74 29.03
N SER A 76 -19.24 13.40 29.02
CA SER A 76 -19.39 12.61 30.24
C SER A 76 -18.12 12.49 31.08
N GLY A 77 -16.99 13.01 30.59
CA GLY A 77 -15.67 12.89 31.21
C GLY A 77 -15.09 11.47 31.21
N GLU A 78 -15.65 10.54 30.43
CA GLU A 78 -15.12 9.18 30.26
C GLU A 78 -13.77 9.22 29.55
N MET A 79 -13.63 10.11 28.57
CA MET A 79 -12.41 10.35 27.82
C MET A 79 -11.92 11.79 28.00
N PRO A 80 -10.60 12.03 28.11
CA PRO A 80 -9.55 11.02 28.28
C PRO A 80 -9.68 10.23 29.61
N PRO A 81 -9.06 9.05 29.78
CA PRO A 81 -9.22 8.28 31.01
C PRO A 81 -8.69 9.04 32.25
N ALA A 82 -9.14 8.68 33.46
CA ALA A 82 -8.85 9.44 34.69
C ALA A 82 -7.35 9.55 35.05
N ASN A 83 -6.49 8.71 34.49
CA ASN A 83 -5.03 8.76 34.67
C ASN A 83 -4.34 9.84 33.80
N VAL A 84 -5.05 10.44 32.84
CA VAL A 84 -4.51 11.54 32.02
C VAL A 84 -4.51 12.82 32.86
N PRO A 85 -3.35 13.49 33.03
CA PRO A 85 -3.23 14.74 33.76
C PRO A 85 -4.22 15.81 33.30
N SER A 86 -4.76 16.60 34.24
CA SER A 86 -5.79 17.61 33.93
C SER A 86 -5.36 18.67 32.91
N ASN A 87 -4.06 18.99 32.83
CA ASN A 87 -3.51 19.91 31.85
C ASN A 87 -3.38 19.33 30.42
N GLN A 88 -3.63 18.02 30.25
CA GLN A 88 -3.65 17.33 28.96
C GLN A 88 -5.08 16.98 28.52
N ARG A 89 -6.08 17.23 29.37
CA ARG A 89 -7.49 17.04 29.02
C ARG A 89 -8.00 18.26 28.24
N PRO A 90 -8.96 18.09 27.33
CA PRO A 90 -9.67 19.21 26.73
C PRO A 90 -10.29 20.11 27.82
N THR A 91 -10.21 21.41 27.62
CA THR A 91 -10.92 22.44 28.37
C THR A 91 -12.39 22.49 27.97
N GLU A 92 -13.25 23.10 28.80
CA GLU A 92 -14.67 23.27 28.46
C GLU A 92 -14.87 23.98 27.11
N ASP A 93 -14.08 25.02 26.83
CA ASP A 93 -14.12 25.77 25.57
C ASP A 93 -13.66 24.95 24.35
N GLU A 94 -12.72 24.02 24.54
CA GLU A 94 -12.32 23.05 23.50
C GLU A 94 -13.43 22.00 23.27
N VAL A 95 -14.14 21.57 24.33
CA VAL A 95 -15.31 20.67 24.20
C VAL A 95 -16.47 21.38 23.51
N ASP A 96 -16.77 22.63 23.86
CA ASP A 96 -17.79 23.46 23.21
C ASP A 96 -17.44 23.75 21.74
N THR A 97 -16.14 23.89 21.44
CA THR A 97 -15.67 23.98 20.05
C THR A 97 -15.95 22.68 19.30
N LEU A 98 -15.71 21.50 19.90
CA LEU A 98 -16.05 20.22 19.28
C LEU A 98 -17.56 20.02 19.12
N TRP A 99 -18.38 20.53 20.05
CA TRP A 99 -19.84 20.57 19.89
C TRP A 99 -20.22 21.38 18.66
N THR A 100 -19.80 22.64 18.62
CA THR A 100 -20.11 23.59 17.54
C THR A 100 -19.59 23.08 16.20
N TRP A 101 -18.41 22.46 16.24
CA TRP A 101 -17.86 21.76 15.11
C TRP A 101 -18.80 20.65 14.65
N ILE A 102 -19.16 19.68 15.50
CA ILE A 102 -20.04 18.58 15.08
C ILE A 102 -21.43 19.06 14.64
N GLU A 103 -22.01 20.05 15.32
CA GLU A 103 -23.36 20.56 15.07
C GLU A 103 -23.44 21.35 13.76
N GLU A 104 -22.48 22.25 13.52
CA GLU A 104 -22.62 23.28 12.50
C GLU A 104 -21.46 23.34 11.50
N CYS A 105 -20.24 22.97 11.90
CA CYS A 105 -19.03 23.18 11.10
C CYS A 105 -18.34 21.91 10.59
N ILE A 106 -18.84 20.73 10.97
CA ILE A 106 -18.74 19.52 10.16
C ILE A 106 -19.73 19.71 9.02
N SER A 107 -19.41 20.68 8.17
CA SER A 107 -19.35 20.35 6.78
C SER A 107 -18.27 19.27 6.71
N VAL A 108 -18.64 18.05 6.32
CA VAL A 108 -17.80 17.43 5.29
C VAL A 108 -17.69 18.57 4.28
N GLN A 109 -16.56 19.27 4.23
CA GLN A 109 -16.21 20.10 3.10
C GLN A 109 -16.56 19.20 1.94
N LEU A 110 -17.70 19.44 1.26
CA LEU A 110 -18.41 18.43 0.48
C LEU A 110 -17.33 17.71 -0.28
N GLY A 111 -17.01 16.48 0.15
CA GLY A 111 -15.75 15.87 -0.29
C GLY A 111 -15.78 15.93 -1.81
N CYS A 112 -14.63 16.05 -2.44
CA CYS A 112 -14.61 16.09 -3.88
C CYS A 112 -15.49 15.00 -4.52
N GLY A 113 -15.93 15.25 -5.75
CA GLY A 113 -16.76 14.29 -6.47
C GLY A 113 -18.17 14.16 -5.89
N GLN A 114 -18.80 15.28 -5.51
CA GLN A 114 -20.22 15.36 -5.17
C GLN A 114 -20.92 16.41 -6.07
N GLY A 115 -22.25 16.33 -6.21
CA GLY A 115 -23.01 17.28 -7.04
C GLY A 115 -22.44 17.40 -8.47
N ASP A 116 -22.22 18.62 -8.93
CA ASP A 116 -21.66 18.87 -10.27
C ASP A 116 -20.17 18.50 -10.39
N ASP A 117 -19.48 18.24 -9.28
CA ASP A 117 -18.07 17.83 -9.26
C ASP A 117 -17.89 16.30 -9.37
N PHE A 118 -18.96 15.51 -9.23
CA PHE A 118 -18.94 14.06 -9.42
C PHE A 118 -18.52 13.69 -10.84
N ILE A 119 -17.48 12.88 -10.97
CA ILE A 119 -17.01 12.37 -12.26
C ILE A 119 -17.86 11.15 -12.62
N SER A 120 -18.69 11.27 -13.64
CA SER A 120 -19.51 10.14 -14.09
C SER A 120 -18.68 9.08 -14.81
N THR A 121 -19.18 7.84 -14.83
CA THR A 121 -18.59 6.77 -15.66
C THR A 121 -18.51 7.19 -17.13
N ASP A 122 -19.49 7.96 -17.62
CA ASP A 122 -19.52 8.42 -19.02
C ASP A 122 -18.43 9.47 -19.29
N ASP A 123 -18.19 10.39 -18.35
CA ASP A 123 -17.10 11.36 -18.45
C ASP A 123 -15.74 10.65 -18.43
N MET A 124 -15.56 9.70 -17.49
CA MET A 124 -14.33 8.90 -17.38
C MET A 124 -14.01 8.15 -18.69
N LEU A 125 -14.99 7.42 -19.24
CA LEU A 125 -14.83 6.69 -20.51
C LEU A 125 -14.58 7.64 -21.69
N SER A 126 -15.26 8.79 -21.72
CA SER A 126 -15.08 9.81 -22.75
C SER A 126 -13.67 10.41 -22.71
N TRP A 127 -13.14 10.72 -21.52
CA TRP A 127 -11.77 11.24 -21.37
C TRP A 127 -10.71 10.22 -21.81
N MET A 128 -10.84 8.96 -21.41
CA MET A 128 -9.96 7.88 -21.89
C MET A 128 -10.03 7.72 -23.41
N ARG A 129 -11.24 7.77 -24.00
CA ARG A 129 -11.43 7.64 -25.46
C ARG A 129 -10.79 8.81 -26.21
N ASN A 130 -10.97 10.03 -25.72
CA ASN A 130 -10.36 11.22 -26.31
C ASN A 130 -8.83 11.14 -26.23
N ASP A 131 -8.30 10.67 -25.11
CA ASP A 131 -6.88 10.46 -24.91
C ASP A 131 -6.29 9.45 -25.91
N ILE A 132 -6.83 8.22 -25.98
CA ILE A 132 -6.29 7.17 -26.87
C ILE A 132 -6.45 7.49 -28.38
N SER A 133 -7.45 8.32 -28.72
CA SER A 133 -7.71 8.71 -30.10
C SER A 133 -6.85 9.89 -30.58
N ASP A 134 -6.16 10.59 -29.67
CA ASP A 134 -5.25 11.68 -30.01
C ASP A 134 -3.98 11.16 -30.72
N THR A 135 -4.03 11.17 -32.05
CA THR A 135 -2.90 10.76 -32.91
C THR A 135 -1.66 11.64 -32.80
N THR A 136 -1.74 12.78 -32.10
CA THR A 136 -0.56 13.61 -31.83
C THR A 136 0.25 13.09 -30.65
N GLN A 137 -0.37 12.31 -29.76
CA GLN A 137 0.26 11.70 -28.58
C GLN A 137 0.49 10.20 -28.76
N ILE A 138 -0.47 9.49 -29.38
CA ILE A 138 -0.47 8.02 -29.48
C ILE A 138 -0.69 7.62 -30.93
N SER A 139 0.28 6.94 -31.54
CA SER A 139 0.12 6.46 -32.91
C SER A 139 -0.85 5.27 -32.99
N PRO A 140 -1.55 5.04 -34.12
CA PRO A 140 -2.57 4.00 -34.22
C PRO A 140 -2.10 2.58 -33.86
N ASP A 141 -0.83 2.26 -34.14
CA ASP A 141 -0.19 0.97 -33.85
C ASP A 141 0.22 0.81 -32.37
N GLU A 142 0.22 1.88 -31.58
CA GLU A 142 0.54 1.83 -30.15
C GLU A 142 -0.69 1.59 -29.28
N ARG A 143 -1.88 1.90 -29.79
CA ARG A 143 -3.14 1.87 -29.03
C ARG A 143 -3.42 0.51 -28.38
N GLU A 144 -3.02 -0.59 -29.01
CA GLU A 144 -3.22 -1.94 -28.45
C GLU A 144 -2.41 -2.20 -27.16
N PHE A 145 -1.38 -1.38 -26.88
CA PHE A 145 -0.56 -1.46 -25.67
C PHE A 145 -0.97 -0.46 -24.60
N ILE A 146 -1.92 0.43 -24.89
CA ILE A 146 -2.38 1.43 -23.93
C ILE A 146 -3.36 0.80 -22.96
N ARG A 147 -3.18 1.09 -21.67
CA ARG A 147 -4.10 0.75 -20.59
C ARG A 147 -4.25 1.92 -19.63
N TYR A 148 -5.26 1.87 -18.78
CA TYR A 148 -5.51 2.94 -17.82
C TYR A 148 -5.65 2.43 -16.39
N PHE A 149 -5.29 3.28 -15.44
CA PHE A 149 -5.61 3.13 -14.03
C PHE A 149 -6.46 4.31 -13.58
N THR A 150 -7.43 4.06 -12.71
CA THR A 150 -8.32 5.12 -12.20
C THR A 150 -8.39 5.16 -10.68
N LEU A 151 -8.43 6.39 -10.15
CA LEU A 151 -8.72 6.78 -8.78
C LEU A 151 -10.05 7.55 -8.70
N THR A 152 -10.82 7.60 -9.79
CA THR A 152 -12.08 8.35 -9.88
C THR A 152 -13.07 7.94 -8.78
N HIS A 153 -13.14 6.67 -8.40
CA HIS A 153 -14.00 6.22 -7.29
C HIS A 153 -13.52 6.74 -5.94
N LEU A 154 -12.21 6.88 -5.71
CA LEU A 154 -11.68 7.51 -4.49
C LEU A 154 -12.07 8.98 -4.43
N TYR A 155 -11.87 9.69 -5.55
CA TYR A 155 -12.30 11.08 -5.71
C TYR A 155 -13.79 11.19 -5.42
N ASN A 156 -14.64 10.42 -6.09
CA ASN A 156 -16.08 10.41 -5.86
C ASN A 156 -16.49 10.01 -4.43
N SER A 157 -15.66 9.25 -3.71
CA SER A 157 -15.87 8.94 -2.29
C SER A 157 -15.48 10.08 -1.34
N GLY A 158 -14.83 11.13 -1.85
CA GLY A 158 -14.43 12.33 -1.10
C GLY A 158 -12.93 12.45 -0.86
N ILE A 159 -12.08 11.57 -1.42
CA ILE A 159 -10.63 11.60 -1.24
C ILE A 159 -10.01 12.53 -2.30
N CYS A 160 -9.53 13.71 -1.87
CA CYS A 160 -8.89 14.72 -2.72
C CYS A 160 -7.61 15.28 -2.10
N GLY A 161 -6.94 16.18 -2.84
CA GLY A 161 -5.80 16.93 -2.33
C GLY A 161 -4.66 16.01 -1.93
N GLU A 162 -4.05 16.27 -0.78
CA GLU A 162 -2.89 15.52 -0.28
C GLU A 162 -3.20 14.05 -0.01
N ASP A 163 -4.44 13.71 0.35
CA ASP A 163 -4.84 12.31 0.55
C ASP A 163 -4.86 11.54 -0.76
N LEU A 164 -5.32 12.17 -1.86
CA LEU A 164 -5.31 11.53 -3.18
C LEU A 164 -3.88 11.39 -3.72
N GLU A 165 -2.95 12.27 -3.36
CA GLU A 165 -1.52 12.13 -3.71
C GLU A 165 -0.88 10.87 -3.12
N VAL A 166 -1.43 10.33 -2.02
CA VAL A 166 -0.96 9.04 -1.46
C VAL A 166 -1.21 7.92 -2.45
N TYR A 167 -2.41 7.86 -3.01
CA TYR A 167 -2.79 6.82 -3.96
C TYR A 167 -2.08 6.97 -5.31
N ARG A 168 -1.88 8.21 -5.79
CA ARG A 168 -1.10 8.45 -7.02
C ARG A 168 0.34 7.96 -6.86
N TYR A 169 1.00 8.35 -5.76
CA TYR A 169 2.36 7.92 -5.51
C TYR A 169 2.46 6.40 -5.32
N ALA A 170 1.52 5.78 -4.59
CA ALA A 170 1.50 4.33 -4.39
C ALA A 170 1.34 3.58 -5.73
N LEU A 171 0.46 4.06 -6.62
CA LEU A 171 0.32 3.52 -7.97
C LEU A 171 1.64 3.63 -8.74
N PHE A 172 2.26 4.81 -8.76
CA PHE A 172 3.49 5.06 -9.51
C PHE A 172 4.66 4.23 -8.98
N LYS A 173 4.77 4.10 -7.66
CA LYS A 173 5.78 3.27 -7.00
C LYS A 173 5.56 1.80 -7.33
N LEU A 174 4.34 1.29 -7.17
CA LEU A 174 4.09 -0.13 -7.34
C LEU A 174 4.25 -0.57 -8.80
N ILE A 175 3.69 0.17 -9.76
CA ILE A 175 3.80 -0.22 -11.18
C ILE A 175 5.26 -0.29 -11.63
N ASN A 176 6.11 0.60 -11.13
CA ASN A 176 7.55 0.56 -11.41
C ASN A 176 8.27 -0.53 -10.59
N SER A 177 7.82 -0.83 -9.37
CA SER A 177 8.31 -1.98 -8.56
C SER A 177 7.87 -3.34 -9.12
N LEU A 178 6.98 -3.34 -10.12
CA LEU A 178 6.49 -4.51 -10.84
C LEU A 178 6.99 -4.54 -12.31
N SER A 179 7.94 -3.67 -12.65
CA SER A 179 8.45 -3.49 -14.00
C SER A 179 9.73 -4.30 -14.25
N THR A 180 9.83 -4.87 -15.45
CA THR A 180 11.11 -5.41 -15.98
C THR A 180 11.84 -4.40 -16.88
N GLY A 181 11.26 -3.20 -17.05
CA GLY A 181 11.86 -2.07 -17.75
C GLY A 181 13.12 -1.54 -17.05
N ASN A 182 14.00 -0.89 -17.82
CA ASN A 182 15.28 -0.36 -17.33
C ASN A 182 15.23 1.09 -16.85
N LYS A 183 14.04 1.70 -16.83
CA LYS A 183 13.79 3.07 -16.40
C LYS A 183 12.55 3.12 -15.54
N VAL A 184 12.52 4.09 -14.64
CA VAL A 184 11.27 4.50 -14.00
C VAL A 184 10.46 5.29 -15.03
N VAL A 185 9.22 4.88 -15.27
CA VAL A 185 8.28 5.54 -16.16
C VAL A 185 7.03 5.88 -15.37
N LEU A 186 6.62 7.14 -15.40
CA LEU A 186 5.44 7.60 -14.67
C LEU A 186 4.20 7.45 -15.55
N PRO A 187 3.10 6.89 -15.02
CA PRO A 187 1.80 6.97 -15.66
C PRO A 187 1.40 8.43 -15.98
N VAL A 188 0.78 8.65 -17.13
CA VAL A 188 0.42 9.99 -17.62
C VAL A 188 -1.00 10.34 -17.21
N ALA A 189 -1.19 11.42 -16.46
CA ALA A 189 -2.53 11.90 -16.11
C ALA A 189 -3.30 12.37 -17.35
N VAL A 190 -4.56 11.94 -17.50
CA VAL A 190 -5.40 12.27 -18.67
C VAL A 190 -6.54 13.25 -18.38
N ASP A 191 -6.77 13.55 -17.10
CA ASP A 191 -7.77 14.52 -16.64
C ASP A 191 -7.13 15.58 -15.72
N GLU A 192 -7.77 16.75 -15.64
CA GLU A 192 -7.27 17.89 -14.84
C GLU A 192 -7.17 17.57 -13.34
N ARG A 193 -8.03 16.68 -12.85
CA ARG A 193 -8.05 16.24 -11.45
C ARG A 193 -7.04 15.12 -11.18
N GLN A 194 -6.33 14.64 -12.20
CA GLN A 194 -5.36 13.56 -12.12
C GLN A 194 -5.94 12.33 -11.41
N THR A 195 -7.13 11.93 -11.83
CA THR A 195 -7.83 10.74 -11.35
C THR A 195 -7.69 9.56 -12.29
N ILE A 196 -7.25 9.77 -13.53
CA ILE A 196 -7.08 8.73 -14.54
C ILE A 196 -5.66 8.82 -15.09
N PHE A 197 -5.00 7.67 -15.20
CA PHE A 197 -3.62 7.57 -15.62
C PHE A 197 -3.46 6.58 -16.77
N ARG A 198 -2.91 7.04 -17.89
CA ARG A 198 -2.50 6.21 -19.02
C ARG A 198 -1.15 5.55 -18.75
N ILE A 199 -1.04 4.28 -19.13
CA ILE A 199 0.22 3.56 -19.25
C ILE A 199 0.36 2.95 -20.64
N ASP A 200 1.60 2.72 -21.07
CA ASP A 200 1.93 1.81 -22.16
C ASP A 200 2.57 0.55 -21.55
N LEU A 201 1.99 -0.63 -21.81
CA LEU A 201 2.47 -1.89 -21.26
C LEU A 201 3.95 -2.14 -21.56
N ARG A 202 4.45 -1.67 -22.71
CA ARG A 202 5.83 -1.89 -23.16
C ARG A 202 6.84 -1.16 -22.29
N ASP A 203 6.47 -0.03 -21.68
CA ASP A 203 7.34 0.73 -20.78
C ASP A 203 7.69 -0.07 -19.51
N TYR A 204 6.80 -0.99 -19.12
CA TYR A 204 6.95 -1.83 -17.93
C TYR A 204 7.45 -3.25 -18.26
N GLY A 205 7.65 -3.54 -19.55
CA GLY A 205 7.97 -4.88 -20.04
C GLY A 205 6.81 -5.87 -19.86
N TRP A 206 5.58 -5.35 -19.82
CA TRP A 206 4.36 -6.15 -19.72
C TRP A 206 3.84 -6.46 -21.12
N ASP A 207 3.18 -7.61 -21.24
CA ASP A 207 2.46 -7.99 -22.45
C ASP A 207 0.95 -7.94 -22.22
N LYS A 208 0.19 -8.07 -23.31
CA LYS A 208 -1.28 -8.03 -23.25
C LYS A 208 -1.87 -9.19 -22.45
N GLY A 209 -1.22 -10.36 -22.43
CA GLY A 209 -1.70 -11.50 -21.66
C GLY A 209 -1.61 -11.25 -20.16
N LEU A 210 -0.51 -10.65 -19.71
CA LEU A 210 -0.36 -10.24 -18.31
C LEU A 210 -1.43 -9.22 -17.89
N TRP A 211 -1.85 -8.32 -18.78
CA TRP A 211 -2.97 -7.43 -18.48
C TRP A 211 -4.27 -8.20 -18.26
N GLU A 212 -4.57 -9.19 -19.09
CA GLU A 212 -5.74 -10.05 -18.90
C GLU A 212 -5.66 -10.86 -17.59
N ASP A 213 -4.47 -11.32 -17.20
CA ASP A 213 -4.30 -11.99 -15.89
C ASP A 213 -4.62 -11.03 -14.72
N ILE A 214 -4.26 -9.74 -14.84
CA ILE A 214 -4.64 -8.69 -13.87
C ILE A 214 -6.15 -8.45 -13.88
N VAL A 215 -6.77 -8.42 -15.06
CA VAL A 215 -8.24 -8.26 -15.21
C VAL A 215 -8.97 -9.42 -14.53
N ASP A 216 -8.55 -10.65 -14.82
CA ASP A 216 -9.16 -11.88 -14.30
C ASP A 216 -9.03 -12.01 -12.78
N ALA A 217 -7.95 -11.47 -12.21
CA ALA A 217 -7.76 -11.41 -10.76
C ALA A 217 -8.62 -10.33 -10.06
N ASN A 218 -9.16 -9.35 -10.80
CA ASN A 218 -9.88 -8.22 -10.21
C ASN A 218 -11.39 -8.47 -10.07
N PRO A 219 -11.93 -8.67 -8.86
CA PRO A 219 -13.38 -8.82 -8.66
C PRO A 219 -14.18 -7.53 -8.93
N PHE A 220 -13.48 -6.40 -9.11
CA PHE A 220 -14.06 -5.11 -9.47
C PHE A 220 -13.97 -4.80 -10.97
N ALA A 221 -13.46 -5.72 -11.79
CA ALA A 221 -13.43 -5.55 -13.24
C ALA A 221 -14.86 -5.51 -13.82
N ILE A 222 -15.12 -4.51 -14.66
CA ILE A 222 -16.40 -4.33 -15.35
C ILE A 222 -16.12 -4.18 -16.84
N GLU A 223 -16.76 -5.01 -17.66
CA GLU A 223 -16.86 -4.75 -19.08
C GLU A 223 -17.98 -3.71 -19.30
N PHE A 224 -17.59 -2.50 -19.70
CA PHE A 224 -18.56 -1.49 -20.11
C PHE A 224 -19.01 -1.72 -21.56
N VAL A 225 -20.32 -1.63 -21.80
CA VAL A 225 -20.95 -1.92 -23.11
C VAL A 225 -21.51 -0.67 -23.81
N LYS A 226 -21.22 0.51 -23.29
CA LYS A 226 -21.60 1.81 -23.90
C LYS A 226 -20.74 2.11 -25.13
N ASN A 227 -21.17 3.05 -25.98
CA ASN A 227 -20.46 3.38 -27.23
C ASN A 227 -19.01 3.83 -26.99
N GLU A 228 -18.77 4.64 -25.96
CA GLU A 228 -17.43 5.12 -25.60
C GLU A 228 -16.52 3.95 -25.20
N ALA A 229 -17.07 2.96 -24.51
CA ALA A 229 -16.35 1.75 -24.14
C ALA A 229 -16.07 0.87 -25.37
N ALA A 230 -16.96 0.78 -26.35
CA ALA A 230 -16.73 0.01 -27.57
C ALA A 230 -15.47 0.49 -28.33
N ASP A 231 -15.32 1.80 -28.50
CA ASP A 231 -14.11 2.38 -29.13
C ASP A 231 -12.84 2.08 -28.32
N LEU A 232 -12.90 2.20 -26.98
CA LEU A 232 -11.78 1.86 -26.12
C LEU A 232 -11.36 0.38 -26.26
N LYS A 233 -12.34 -0.52 -26.30
CA LYS A 233 -12.10 -1.97 -26.50
C LYS A 233 -11.47 -2.24 -27.86
N ASP A 234 -11.98 -1.61 -28.91
CA ASP A 234 -11.42 -1.73 -30.27
C ASP A 234 -9.98 -1.22 -30.36
N PHE A 235 -9.66 -0.10 -29.68
CA PHE A 235 -8.30 0.46 -29.68
C PHE A 235 -7.31 -0.36 -28.85
N THR A 236 -7.72 -0.81 -27.66
CA THR A 236 -6.84 -1.50 -26.70
C THR A 236 -6.77 -3.02 -26.92
N GLY A 237 -7.76 -3.59 -27.60
CA GLY A 237 -7.88 -5.02 -27.84
C GLY A 237 -8.23 -5.85 -26.60
N THR A 238 -8.84 -5.24 -25.58
CA THR A 238 -9.30 -5.90 -24.34
C THR A 238 -10.71 -5.43 -23.99
N ASP A 239 -11.49 -6.28 -23.30
CA ASP A 239 -12.83 -5.92 -22.83
C ASP A 239 -12.80 -4.99 -21.61
N VAL A 240 -11.68 -4.97 -20.87
CA VAL A 240 -11.48 -4.17 -19.66
C VAL A 240 -10.21 -3.32 -19.79
N PRO A 241 -10.30 -2.11 -20.39
CA PRO A 241 -9.14 -1.28 -20.70
C PRO A 241 -8.54 -0.54 -19.49
N PHE A 242 -9.19 -0.62 -18.32
CA PHE A 242 -8.72 0.04 -17.11
C PHE A 242 -8.99 -0.73 -15.82
N GLN A 243 -8.18 -0.47 -14.79
CA GLN A 243 -8.33 -1.03 -13.45
C GLN A 243 -8.44 0.09 -12.39
N THR A 244 -9.08 -0.20 -11.25
CA THR A 244 -9.02 0.69 -10.09
C THR A 244 -7.63 0.61 -9.44
N ALA A 245 -7.00 1.76 -9.24
CA ALA A 245 -5.60 1.82 -8.83
C ALA A 245 -5.37 1.38 -7.37
N ASP A 246 -6.30 1.64 -6.45
CA ASP A 246 -6.20 1.18 -5.06
C ASP A 246 -6.29 -0.35 -4.95
N TRP A 247 -7.19 -0.99 -5.72
CA TRP A 247 -7.24 -2.45 -5.81
C TRP A 247 -5.93 -3.01 -6.36
N PHE A 248 -5.41 -2.43 -7.46
CA PHE A 248 -4.16 -2.87 -8.05
C PHE A 248 -2.98 -2.69 -7.08
N VAL A 249 -2.95 -1.58 -6.35
CA VAL A 249 -1.92 -1.34 -5.33
C VAL A 249 -2.00 -2.36 -4.20
N SER A 250 -3.20 -2.64 -3.69
CA SER A 250 -3.42 -3.59 -2.61
C SER A 250 -3.13 -5.05 -3.02
N ASN A 251 -3.52 -5.46 -4.23
CA ASN A 251 -3.45 -6.86 -4.66
C ASN A 251 -2.20 -7.17 -5.49
N GLY A 252 -1.70 -6.22 -6.28
CA GLY A 252 -0.47 -6.39 -7.06
C GLY A 252 0.80 -6.34 -6.19
N SER A 253 0.71 -5.83 -4.96
CA SER A 253 1.82 -5.83 -4.00
C SER A 253 1.94 -7.14 -3.20
N ARG A 254 1.00 -8.08 -3.35
CA ARG A 254 0.98 -9.37 -2.63
C ARG A 254 0.80 -10.58 -3.55
N PRO A 255 1.21 -11.79 -3.13
CA PRO A 255 0.94 -13.01 -3.89
C PRO A 255 -0.57 -13.31 -4.00
N PRO A 256 -1.00 -14.04 -5.05
CA PRO A 256 -0.17 -14.58 -6.13
C PRO A 256 0.24 -13.53 -7.17
N LEU A 257 -0.52 -12.44 -7.31
CA LEU A 257 -0.37 -11.49 -8.42
C LEU A 257 1.01 -10.82 -8.46
N TYR A 258 1.59 -10.51 -7.30
CA TYR A 258 2.97 -10.02 -7.17
C TYR A 258 3.99 -10.95 -7.84
N HIS A 259 3.87 -12.26 -7.60
CA HIS A 259 4.76 -13.26 -8.19
C HIS A 259 4.53 -13.42 -9.69
N ASP A 260 3.27 -13.41 -10.10
CA ASP A 260 2.89 -13.62 -11.50
C ASP A 260 3.36 -12.45 -12.39
N ILE A 261 3.16 -11.20 -11.94
CA ILE A 261 3.59 -10.00 -12.66
C ILE A 261 5.11 -9.95 -12.79
N LEU A 262 5.84 -10.15 -11.69
CA LEU A 262 7.31 -10.14 -11.71
C LEU A 262 7.92 -11.43 -12.28
N LYS A 263 7.09 -12.43 -12.58
CA LYS A 263 7.52 -13.78 -13.01
C LYS A 263 8.55 -14.37 -12.04
N ILE A 264 8.34 -14.13 -10.74
CA ILE A 264 9.16 -14.74 -9.70
C ILE A 264 9.02 -16.26 -9.87
N PRO A 265 10.10 -17.06 -9.83
CA PRO A 265 10.01 -18.50 -9.99
C PRO A 265 9.66 -19.20 -8.67
N SER A 266 9.43 -20.51 -8.69
CA SER A 266 8.97 -21.26 -7.51
C SER A 266 10.09 -21.62 -6.51
N SER A 267 11.34 -21.24 -6.78
CA SER A 267 12.48 -21.49 -5.89
C SER A 267 13.60 -20.47 -6.09
N ARG A 268 14.41 -20.24 -5.06
CA ARG A 268 15.59 -19.36 -5.14
C ARG A 268 16.56 -19.80 -6.22
N PHE A 269 16.76 -21.10 -6.38
CA PHE A 269 17.71 -21.66 -7.35
C PHE A 269 17.33 -21.31 -8.79
N GLN A 270 16.03 -21.27 -9.10
CA GLN A 270 15.55 -20.83 -10.41
C GLN A 270 15.70 -19.31 -10.59
N LEU A 271 15.50 -18.52 -9.52
CA LEU A 271 15.68 -17.08 -9.54
C LEU A 271 17.16 -16.73 -9.79
N GLU A 272 18.06 -17.34 -9.02
CA GLU A 272 19.52 -17.21 -9.14
C GLU A 272 19.98 -17.59 -10.55
N ALA A 273 19.52 -18.73 -11.08
CA ALA A 273 19.82 -19.15 -12.44
C ALA A 273 19.34 -18.14 -13.49
N SER A 274 18.18 -17.50 -13.30
CA SER A 274 17.67 -16.46 -14.20
C SER A 274 18.55 -15.20 -14.20
N PHE A 275 19.26 -14.94 -13.11
CA PHE A 275 20.23 -13.85 -12.98
C PHE A 275 21.66 -14.24 -13.37
N GLY A 276 21.90 -15.53 -13.63
CA GLY A 276 23.24 -16.09 -13.82
C GLY A 276 24.08 -16.11 -12.53
N ILE A 277 23.43 -15.99 -11.37
CA ILE A 277 24.08 -16.04 -10.06
C ILE A 277 24.19 -17.51 -9.66
N ASN A 278 25.37 -17.89 -9.19
CA ASN A 278 25.60 -19.18 -8.55
C ASN A 278 26.16 -18.91 -7.15
N VAL A 279 25.29 -18.93 -6.15
CA VAL A 279 25.61 -18.58 -4.75
C VAL A 279 26.77 -19.42 -4.24
N ASP A 280 26.68 -20.74 -4.37
CA ASP A 280 27.73 -21.67 -3.93
C ASP A 280 29.07 -21.38 -4.60
N GLN A 281 29.06 -21.17 -5.93
CA GLN A 281 30.28 -20.86 -6.66
C GLN A 281 30.87 -19.50 -6.24
N ASN A 282 30.02 -18.49 -6.01
CA ASN A 282 30.45 -17.17 -5.56
C ASN A 282 31.10 -17.27 -4.17
N ILE A 283 30.47 -17.96 -3.22
CA ILE A 283 31.02 -18.19 -1.88
C ILE A 283 32.38 -18.89 -1.96
N GLN A 284 32.47 -19.97 -2.75
CA GLN A 284 33.71 -20.73 -2.92
C GLN A 284 34.82 -19.93 -3.62
N THR A 285 34.45 -18.98 -4.47
CA THR A 285 35.39 -18.06 -5.12
C THR A 285 35.86 -17.04 -4.09
N GLU A 286 34.95 -16.39 -3.36
CA GLU A 286 35.28 -15.42 -2.32
C GLU A 286 36.23 -16.00 -1.26
N ILE A 287 35.94 -17.20 -0.75
CA ILE A 287 36.82 -17.89 0.22
C ILE A 287 38.24 -18.07 -0.34
N LYS A 288 38.39 -18.31 -1.65
CA LYS A 288 39.69 -18.62 -2.27
C LYS A 288 40.48 -17.38 -2.68
N SER A 289 39.82 -16.37 -3.24
CA SER A 289 40.48 -15.23 -3.89
C SER A 289 40.18 -13.87 -3.25
N ASN A 290 39.15 -13.76 -2.39
CA ASN A 290 38.67 -12.50 -1.83
C ASN A 290 38.45 -11.45 -2.94
N ASP A 291 37.61 -11.79 -3.91
CA ASP A 291 37.36 -10.96 -5.10
C ASP A 291 36.33 -9.84 -4.82
N ASP A 292 35.85 -9.71 -3.58
CA ASP A 292 34.84 -8.75 -3.13
C ASP A 292 33.47 -8.92 -3.84
N ILE A 293 33.14 -10.15 -4.26
CA ILE A 293 31.89 -10.50 -4.95
C ILE A 293 30.82 -11.07 -4.01
N VAL A 294 31.21 -11.49 -2.80
CA VAL A 294 30.32 -11.88 -1.70
C VAL A 294 30.63 -11.07 -0.45
N ALA A 295 29.59 -10.61 0.25
CA ALA A 295 29.75 -9.95 1.54
C ALA A 295 28.68 -10.42 2.54
N ARG A 296 29.11 -10.88 3.71
CA ARG A 296 28.26 -11.38 4.79
C ARG A 296 28.25 -10.46 6.01
N SER A 297 27.11 -10.46 6.70
CA SER A 297 26.98 -9.95 8.06
C SER A 297 26.08 -10.86 8.88
N GLY A 298 26.62 -11.39 9.97
CA GLY A 298 25.91 -12.26 10.91
C GLY A 298 25.79 -11.61 12.28
N PHE A 299 24.61 -11.70 12.89
CA PHE A 299 24.28 -10.99 14.14
C PHE A 299 23.28 -11.77 15.00
N GLN A 300 23.33 -11.57 16.31
CA GLN A 300 22.46 -12.31 17.26
C GLN A 300 21.00 -11.85 17.27
N ASN A 301 20.74 -10.56 17.06
CA ASN A 301 19.41 -9.98 17.23
C ASN A 301 18.94 -9.28 15.95
N SER A 302 17.74 -9.62 15.48
CA SER A 302 17.08 -8.94 14.35
C SER A 302 15.82 -8.21 14.82
N ASN A 303 15.40 -7.17 14.10
CA ASN A 303 14.12 -6.52 14.36
C ASN A 303 12.92 -7.38 13.94
N VAL A 304 13.13 -8.37 13.08
CA VAL A 304 12.07 -9.22 12.49
C VAL A 304 12.16 -10.69 12.90
N SER A 305 13.21 -11.11 13.61
CA SER A 305 13.40 -12.50 14.08
C SER A 305 13.99 -12.51 15.49
N VAL A 306 13.60 -13.51 16.29
CA VAL A 306 14.07 -13.70 17.67
C VAL A 306 15.39 -14.48 17.77
N ASN A 307 15.88 -15.03 16.66
CA ASN A 307 17.10 -15.83 16.58
C ASN A 307 18.21 -15.09 15.80
N ASN A 308 19.44 -15.61 15.86
CA ASN A 308 20.54 -15.12 15.03
C ASN A 308 20.16 -15.15 13.55
N ARG A 309 20.68 -14.20 12.76
CA ARG A 309 20.41 -14.10 11.31
C ARG A 309 21.71 -13.79 10.57
N LEU A 310 21.81 -14.28 9.34
CA LEU A 310 22.89 -13.94 8.41
C LEU A 310 22.31 -13.24 7.20
N ILE A 311 22.92 -12.14 6.75
CA ILE A 311 22.64 -11.54 5.43
C ILE A 311 23.87 -11.67 4.54
N GLU A 312 23.63 -11.97 3.26
CA GLU A 312 24.66 -12.23 2.27
C GLU A 312 24.33 -11.46 0.98
N ARG A 313 25.29 -10.66 0.53
CA ARG A 313 25.23 -9.88 -0.70
C ARG A 313 26.02 -10.59 -1.79
N HIS A 314 25.46 -10.66 -2.99
CA HIS A 314 26.12 -11.11 -4.21
C HIS A 314 26.06 -10.05 -5.31
N GLU A 315 27.16 -9.91 -6.05
CA GLU A 315 27.18 -9.11 -7.27
C GLU A 315 26.53 -9.82 -8.45
N PHE A 316 25.85 -9.06 -9.31
CA PHE A 316 25.34 -9.58 -10.59
C PHE A 316 26.49 -9.76 -11.60
N PRO A 317 26.56 -10.89 -12.33
CA PRO A 317 27.64 -11.15 -13.29
C PRO A 317 27.76 -10.15 -14.45
N ASN A 318 26.65 -9.51 -14.86
CA ASN A 318 26.56 -8.78 -16.13
C ASN A 318 25.87 -7.38 -16.06
N ALA A 319 25.73 -6.72 -14.91
CA ALA A 319 24.97 -5.45 -14.88
C ALA A 319 25.37 -4.41 -13.81
N ASN A 320 25.76 -3.21 -14.28
CA ASN A 320 25.48 -1.86 -13.75
C ASN A 320 25.28 -1.72 -12.22
N ASN A 321 26.14 -2.28 -11.37
CA ASN A 321 26.06 -2.23 -9.90
C ASN A 321 24.77 -2.83 -9.29
N ARG A 322 24.10 -3.80 -9.94
CA ARG A 322 22.94 -4.51 -9.35
C ARG A 322 23.41 -5.53 -8.32
N VAL A 323 22.59 -5.74 -7.29
CA VAL A 323 22.88 -6.67 -6.21
C VAL A 323 21.72 -7.61 -5.93
N TYR A 324 22.08 -8.78 -5.43
CA TYR A 324 21.21 -9.82 -4.91
C TYR A 324 21.57 -10.02 -3.43
N TRP A 325 20.61 -9.81 -2.55
CA TRP A 325 20.74 -10.05 -1.12
C TRP A 325 19.92 -11.28 -0.76
N LEU A 326 20.49 -12.12 0.09
CA LEU A 326 19.87 -13.31 0.64
C LEU A 326 20.05 -13.27 2.16
N SER A 327 18.97 -13.44 2.91
CA SER A 327 19.06 -13.77 4.33
C SER A 327 18.94 -15.25 4.55
N TYR A 328 19.59 -15.69 5.63
CA TYR A 328 19.43 -17.02 6.21
C TYR A 328 18.85 -16.82 7.60
N ASP A 329 17.62 -17.30 7.76
CA ASP A 329 16.82 -17.14 8.96
C ASP A 329 16.74 -18.49 9.68
N PHE A 330 16.76 -18.45 11.01
CA PHE A 330 16.91 -19.65 11.84
C PHE A 330 15.77 -19.75 12.83
N ALA A 331 15.27 -20.97 13.06
CA ALA A 331 14.23 -21.27 14.06
C ALA A 331 14.81 -21.52 15.47
N GLY A 332 16.13 -21.38 15.65
CA GLY A 332 16.81 -21.55 16.93
C GLY A 332 18.25 -21.02 16.90
N ASN A 333 18.95 -21.14 18.04
CA ASN A 333 20.32 -20.65 18.23
C ASN A 333 21.28 -21.77 18.68
N ASP A 334 21.00 -23.02 18.30
CA ASP A 334 21.70 -24.22 18.74
C ASP A 334 22.11 -25.15 17.58
N GLY A 335 23.10 -26.00 17.80
CA GLY A 335 23.60 -26.92 16.77
C GLY A 335 24.02 -26.18 15.48
N CYS A 336 23.60 -26.70 14.32
CA CYS A 336 23.86 -26.06 13.03
C CYS A 336 23.10 -24.74 12.81
N ARG A 337 22.19 -24.34 13.71
CA ARG A 337 21.51 -23.04 13.66
C ARG A 337 22.25 -21.94 14.40
N ASN A 338 23.25 -22.29 15.21
CA ASN A 338 24.07 -21.32 15.92
C ASN A 338 25.16 -20.77 14.99
N LEU A 339 24.91 -19.60 14.42
CA LEU A 339 25.84 -18.97 13.46
C LEU A 339 27.22 -18.68 14.06
N PHE A 340 27.32 -18.50 15.37
CA PHE A 340 28.59 -18.21 16.05
C PHE A 340 29.40 -19.48 16.33
N ALA A 341 28.76 -20.65 16.37
CA ALA A 341 29.43 -21.95 16.45
C ALA A 341 29.72 -22.54 15.07
N GLU A 342 28.80 -22.36 14.10
CA GLU A 342 28.86 -22.96 12.76
C GLU A 342 28.78 -21.88 11.64
N PRO A 343 29.73 -20.91 11.57
CA PRO A 343 29.63 -19.76 10.66
C PRO A 343 29.74 -20.10 9.16
N LEU A 344 30.21 -21.31 8.82
CA LEU A 344 30.43 -21.77 7.45
C LEU A 344 29.54 -22.95 7.03
N ALA A 345 29.01 -23.72 7.99
CA ALA A 345 28.28 -24.98 7.77
C ALA A 345 26.94 -25.01 8.52
N PHE A 346 26.22 -23.89 8.49
CA PHE A 346 24.95 -23.72 9.16
C PHE A 346 23.77 -24.36 8.40
N CYS A 347 22.61 -24.45 9.06
CA CYS A 347 21.35 -24.92 8.49
C CYS A 347 20.25 -23.86 8.69
N GLU A 348 19.83 -23.20 7.62
CA GLU A 348 18.73 -22.23 7.62
C GLU A 348 17.35 -22.91 7.66
N ASP A 349 16.36 -22.22 8.21
CA ASP A 349 14.95 -22.67 8.23
C ASP A 349 14.07 -21.82 7.29
N GLY A 350 14.60 -20.72 6.76
CA GLY A 350 13.95 -19.84 5.79
C GLY A 350 14.87 -18.70 5.35
N GLY A 351 14.33 -17.80 4.54
CA GLY A 351 15.08 -16.62 4.11
C GLY A 351 14.26 -15.62 3.32
N GLU A 352 14.79 -14.41 3.25
CA GLU A 352 14.32 -13.33 2.41
C GLU A 352 15.37 -13.01 1.34
N ILE A 353 14.90 -12.79 0.13
CA ILE A 353 15.72 -12.37 -1.00
C ILE A 353 15.28 -10.97 -1.40
N ILE A 354 16.24 -10.05 -1.48
CA ILE A 354 16.03 -8.69 -2.00
C ILE A 354 16.94 -8.50 -3.19
N PHE A 355 16.37 -8.16 -4.35
CA PHE A 355 17.16 -7.96 -5.57
C PHE A 355 16.76 -6.69 -6.29
N ASN A 356 17.73 -6.05 -6.94
CA ASN A 356 17.43 -4.87 -7.74
C ASN A 356 16.77 -5.25 -9.06
N LEU A 357 15.71 -4.54 -9.41
CA LEU A 357 15.13 -4.52 -10.74
C LEU A 357 16.02 -3.69 -11.70
N PRO A 358 15.86 -3.86 -13.04
CA PRO A 358 16.66 -3.13 -14.02
C PRO A 358 16.52 -1.60 -13.92
N ASN A 359 15.36 -1.10 -13.49
CA ASN A 359 15.10 0.33 -13.26
C ASN A 359 15.68 0.88 -11.93
N GLY A 360 16.29 0.04 -11.10
CA GLY A 360 16.92 0.44 -9.83
C GLY A 360 16.06 0.25 -8.59
N LEU A 361 14.75 0.02 -8.73
CA LEU A 361 13.88 -0.36 -7.61
C LEU A 361 14.21 -1.78 -7.11
N GLN A 362 13.54 -2.19 -6.03
CA GLN A 362 13.73 -3.50 -5.39
C GLN A 362 12.52 -4.41 -5.60
N ALA A 363 12.79 -5.70 -5.69
CA ALA A 363 11.81 -6.77 -5.61
C ALA A 363 12.26 -7.81 -4.59
N TYR A 364 11.31 -8.61 -4.14
CA TYR A 364 11.41 -9.42 -2.94
C TYR A 364 10.96 -10.86 -3.21
N MET A 365 11.55 -11.81 -2.50
CA MET A 365 11.10 -13.19 -2.51
C MET A 365 11.34 -13.82 -1.14
N LEU A 366 10.32 -14.39 -0.54
CA LEU A 366 10.44 -15.24 0.66
C LEU A 366 10.65 -16.70 0.26
N VAL A 367 11.46 -17.43 1.02
CA VAL A 367 11.69 -18.86 0.85
C VAL A 367 11.65 -19.64 2.16
N ASP A 368 11.26 -20.92 2.06
CA ASP A 368 11.44 -21.89 3.13
C ASP A 368 12.90 -22.40 3.21
N GLY A 369 13.22 -23.23 4.20
CA GLY A 369 14.56 -23.81 4.38
C GLY A 369 15.03 -24.73 3.24
N ASP A 370 14.12 -25.19 2.38
CA ASP A 370 14.45 -25.94 1.16
C ASP A 370 14.69 -24.98 -0.04
N GLY A 371 14.50 -23.67 0.14
CA GLY A 371 14.64 -22.65 -0.89
C GLY A 371 13.44 -22.55 -1.83
N ASN A 372 12.29 -23.15 -1.49
CA ASN A 372 11.05 -22.99 -2.25
C ASN A 372 10.41 -21.65 -1.92
N ARG A 373 9.81 -21.01 -2.93
CA ARG A 373 9.08 -19.75 -2.72
C ARG A 373 7.87 -19.96 -1.82
N ILE A 374 7.70 -19.04 -0.87
CA ILE A 374 6.51 -18.93 -0.03
C ILE A 374 5.84 -17.56 -0.18
N ASP A 375 4.54 -17.52 0.08
CA ASP A 375 3.74 -16.29 0.00
C ASP A 375 3.81 -15.49 1.30
N GLU A 376 3.85 -16.20 2.43
CA GLU A 376 3.91 -15.65 3.77
C GLU A 376 5.01 -16.35 4.60
N GLY A 377 5.78 -15.56 5.35
CA GLY A 377 6.77 -16.08 6.29
C GLY A 377 6.12 -16.71 7.53
N PRO A 378 6.64 -17.84 8.04
CA PRO A 378 6.09 -18.48 9.23
C PRO A 378 6.43 -17.69 10.50
N ASP A 379 5.46 -17.58 11.41
CA ASP A 379 5.48 -16.71 12.59
C ASP A 379 6.49 -17.15 13.68
N ASP A 380 6.92 -18.41 13.65
CA ASP A 380 7.99 -18.94 14.49
C ASP A 380 9.39 -18.55 14.00
N ILE A 381 9.52 -17.97 12.80
CA ILE A 381 10.79 -17.51 12.22
C ILE A 381 10.84 -15.98 12.10
N VAL A 382 9.79 -15.37 11.52
CA VAL A 382 9.73 -13.92 11.26
C VAL A 382 8.35 -13.32 11.51
N THR A 383 8.31 -12.05 11.95
CA THR A 383 7.06 -11.32 12.18
C THR A 383 7.09 -9.89 11.63
N ASP A 384 5.92 -9.40 11.20
CA ASP A 384 5.69 -8.02 10.79
C ASP A 384 4.71 -7.34 11.76
N PRO A 385 5.17 -6.49 12.69
CA PRO A 385 4.30 -5.86 13.69
C PRO A 385 3.31 -4.84 13.09
N GLU A 386 3.48 -4.42 11.83
CA GLU A 386 2.55 -3.52 11.15
C GLU A 386 1.32 -4.26 10.58
N GLN A 387 1.36 -5.60 10.54
CA GLN A 387 0.24 -6.44 10.11
C GLN A 387 -0.59 -6.92 11.31
N PRO A 388 -1.94 -6.89 11.23
CA PRO A 388 -2.80 -7.34 12.33
C PRO A 388 -2.57 -8.79 12.78
N ASN A 389 -2.21 -9.69 11.84
CA ASN A 389 -1.90 -11.10 12.10
C ASN A 389 -0.40 -11.35 12.30
N GLN A 390 0.45 -10.32 12.21
CA GLN A 390 1.91 -10.39 12.29
C GLN A 390 2.62 -11.20 11.20
N ASN A 391 1.89 -11.65 10.18
CA ASN A 391 2.49 -12.43 9.08
C ASN A 391 3.31 -11.51 8.17
N VAL A 392 4.48 -11.98 7.75
CA VAL A 392 5.28 -11.29 6.74
C VAL A 392 4.76 -11.70 5.36
N ILE A 393 4.05 -10.81 4.66
CA ILE A 393 3.52 -11.06 3.32
C ILE A 393 4.56 -10.62 2.29
N ASN A 394 4.98 -11.55 1.42
CA ASN A 394 5.99 -11.27 0.40
C ASN A 394 5.57 -10.11 -0.52
N GLY A 395 6.50 -9.22 -0.87
CA GLY A 395 6.18 -7.98 -1.58
C GLY A 395 5.68 -6.90 -0.62
N LEU A 396 4.48 -7.04 -0.07
CA LEU A 396 3.80 -6.01 0.74
C LEU A 396 4.59 -5.64 2.02
N SER A 397 4.85 -6.62 2.90
CA SER A 397 5.59 -6.40 4.15
C SER A 397 7.03 -5.96 3.86
N CYS A 398 7.66 -6.56 2.84
CA CYS A 398 9.01 -6.21 2.43
C CYS A 398 9.10 -4.76 1.94
N MET A 399 8.14 -4.29 1.14
CA MET A 399 8.08 -2.89 0.69
C MET A 399 7.90 -1.92 1.86
N GLY A 400 7.10 -2.28 2.86
CA GLY A 400 6.93 -1.52 4.10
C GLY A 400 8.24 -1.41 4.89
N CYS A 401 8.85 -2.55 5.22
CA CYS A 401 10.12 -2.62 5.96
C CYS A 401 11.27 -1.90 5.22
N HIS A 402 11.35 -2.07 3.90
CA HIS A 402 12.40 -1.52 3.04
C HIS A 402 11.98 -0.23 2.33
N ALA A 403 11.05 0.55 2.91
CA ALA A 403 10.58 1.81 2.34
C ALA A 403 11.72 2.81 2.06
N LYS A 404 12.82 2.72 2.80
CA LYS A 404 14.04 3.55 2.67
C LYS A 404 15.23 2.79 2.07
N GLY A 405 15.02 1.59 1.52
CA GLY A 405 16.03 0.68 0.98
C GLY A 405 16.60 -0.29 2.01
N MET A 406 17.86 -0.68 1.83
CA MET A 406 18.51 -1.67 2.70
C MET A 406 18.58 -1.19 4.17
N ILE A 407 18.16 -2.05 5.09
CA ILE A 407 18.28 -1.86 6.54
C ILE A 407 19.68 -2.28 6.96
N PHE A 408 20.37 -1.44 7.73
CA PHE A 408 21.77 -1.66 8.03
C PHE A 408 21.94 -2.66 9.17
N GLN A 409 22.88 -3.59 9.01
CA GLN A 409 23.28 -4.54 10.03
C GLN A 409 24.80 -4.60 10.16
N ASP A 410 25.28 -4.60 11.39
CA ASP A 410 26.69 -4.74 11.72
C ASP A 410 27.02 -6.23 11.91
N ASP A 411 28.19 -6.64 11.41
CA ASP A 411 28.66 -8.02 11.56
C ASP A 411 29.28 -8.25 12.94
N GLU A 412 28.87 -9.34 13.58
CA GLU A 412 29.39 -9.81 14.86
C GLU A 412 30.23 -11.09 14.70
N VAL A 413 30.07 -11.82 13.59
CA VAL A 413 30.69 -13.14 13.36
C VAL A 413 32.19 -13.02 13.11
N ARG A 414 32.64 -12.06 12.30
CA ARG A 414 34.06 -11.91 11.93
C ARG A 414 34.96 -11.78 13.17
N ALA A 415 34.61 -10.85 14.06
CA ALA A 415 35.39 -10.62 15.28
C ALA A 415 35.34 -11.82 16.22
N HIS A 416 34.15 -12.43 16.38
CA HIS A 416 33.97 -13.62 17.21
C HIS A 416 34.87 -14.77 16.76
N VAL A 417 34.86 -15.10 15.46
CA VAL A 417 35.65 -16.19 14.90
C VAL A 417 37.14 -15.91 14.97
N TYR A 418 37.56 -14.67 14.67
CA TYR A 418 38.97 -14.30 14.69
C TYR A 418 39.59 -14.43 16.09
N ASP A 419 38.88 -13.97 17.11
CA ASP A 419 39.35 -13.96 18.51
C ASP A 419 39.20 -15.31 19.22
N SER A 420 38.36 -16.22 18.70
CA SER A 420 38.13 -17.55 19.29
C SER A 420 39.26 -18.54 19.01
N PHE A 421 39.46 -19.49 19.94
CA PHE A 421 40.37 -20.63 19.80
C PHE A 421 39.67 -21.88 19.23
N ASP A 422 38.36 -21.83 19.03
CA ASP A 422 37.56 -22.96 18.56
C ASP A 422 37.65 -23.15 17.04
N PHE A 423 38.19 -22.16 16.32
CA PHE A 423 38.35 -22.16 14.85
C PHE A 423 39.82 -22.27 14.44
N ASN A 424 40.07 -23.03 13.38
CA ASN A 424 41.38 -23.15 12.76
C ASN A 424 41.68 -21.98 11.80
N GLU A 425 42.94 -21.88 11.33
CA GLU A 425 43.36 -20.76 10.47
C GLU A 425 42.64 -20.70 9.12
N ASP A 426 42.30 -21.85 8.53
CA ASP A 426 41.57 -21.89 7.26
C ASP A 426 40.12 -21.39 7.45
N GLU A 427 39.48 -21.76 8.56
CA GLU A 427 38.13 -21.27 8.94
C GLU A 427 38.15 -19.76 9.20
N LYS A 428 39.14 -19.28 9.96
CA LYS A 428 39.32 -17.85 10.21
C LYS A 428 39.53 -17.07 8.92
N GLN A 429 40.34 -17.59 8.00
CA GLN A 429 40.56 -16.95 6.71
C GLN A 429 39.29 -16.95 5.85
N ALA A 430 38.55 -18.07 5.80
CA ALA A 430 37.31 -18.16 5.06
C ALA A 430 36.24 -17.18 5.57
N VAL A 431 36.06 -17.09 6.90
CA VAL A 431 35.16 -16.10 7.52
C VAL A 431 35.65 -14.68 7.26
N THR A 432 36.95 -14.43 7.34
CA THR A 432 37.54 -13.10 7.07
C THR A 432 37.34 -12.66 5.61
N ASN A 433 37.32 -13.59 4.65
CA ASN A 433 37.05 -13.26 3.25
C ASN A 433 35.56 -13.01 3.01
N LEU A 434 34.68 -13.81 3.62
CA LEU A 434 33.24 -13.67 3.43
C LEU A 434 32.62 -12.49 4.20
N HIS A 435 33.14 -12.16 5.39
CA HIS A 435 32.60 -11.12 6.26
C HIS A 435 33.52 -9.91 6.22
N PRO A 436 33.31 -8.90 5.36
CA PRO A 436 34.22 -7.76 5.23
C PRO A 436 34.31 -6.93 6.51
N LEU A 437 35.29 -6.02 6.56
CA LEU A 437 35.40 -5.08 7.68
C LEU A 437 34.15 -4.20 7.76
N ALA A 438 33.76 -3.81 8.98
CA ALA A 438 32.54 -3.04 9.23
C ALA A 438 32.42 -1.77 8.35
N GLY A 439 33.53 -1.06 8.13
CA GLY A 439 33.55 0.11 7.25
C GLY A 439 33.25 -0.21 5.79
N ASP A 440 33.82 -1.31 5.28
CA ASP A 440 33.64 -1.75 3.90
C ASP A 440 32.22 -2.29 3.69
N PHE A 441 31.71 -3.10 4.63
CA PHE A 441 30.34 -3.59 4.58
C PHE A 441 29.30 -2.46 4.64
N LYS A 442 29.52 -1.47 5.51
CA LYS A 442 28.66 -0.28 5.58
C LYS A 442 28.66 0.50 4.27
N ALA A 443 29.80 0.64 3.60
CA ALA A 443 29.88 1.30 2.30
C ALA A 443 29.07 0.56 1.22
N LEU A 444 29.05 -0.77 1.23
CA LEU A 444 28.20 -1.58 0.35
C LEU A 444 26.70 -1.36 0.65
N GLN A 445 26.31 -1.37 1.92
CA GLN A 445 24.93 -1.12 2.33
C GLN A 445 24.46 0.30 1.95
N GLU A 446 25.35 1.31 2.10
CA GLU A 446 25.08 2.68 1.67
C GLU A 446 24.93 2.80 0.15
N LEU A 447 25.77 2.11 -0.63
CA LEU A 447 25.68 2.07 -2.08
C LEU A 447 24.35 1.47 -2.54
N ASP A 448 23.97 0.33 -1.98
CA ASP A 448 22.77 -0.41 -2.39
C ASP A 448 21.49 0.32 -1.95
N ARG A 449 21.51 0.96 -0.76
CA ARG A 449 20.43 1.85 -0.33
C ARG A 449 20.30 3.06 -1.25
N LYS A 450 21.41 3.72 -1.58
CA LYS A 450 21.41 4.89 -2.46
C LYS A 450 20.83 4.56 -3.83
N ARG A 451 21.19 3.41 -4.39
CA ARG A 451 20.65 2.94 -5.68
C ARG A 451 19.12 2.89 -5.65
N PHE A 452 18.54 2.29 -4.62
CA PHE A 452 17.09 2.21 -4.48
C PHE A 452 16.47 3.60 -4.29
N THR A 453 17.04 4.45 -3.44
CA THR A 453 16.50 5.79 -3.20
C THR A 453 16.59 6.69 -4.43
N ASP A 454 17.65 6.59 -5.24
CA ASP A 454 17.79 7.33 -6.50
C ASP A 454 16.72 6.91 -7.54
N ALA A 455 16.29 5.64 -7.52
CA ALA A 455 15.16 5.17 -8.33
C ALA A 455 13.82 5.65 -7.76
N LEU A 456 13.67 5.63 -6.43
CA LEU A 456 12.47 6.07 -5.74
C LEU A 456 12.21 7.58 -5.92
N GLU A 457 13.26 8.40 -5.96
CA GLU A 457 13.17 9.84 -6.25
C GLU A 457 12.61 10.14 -7.64
N GLN A 458 12.80 9.22 -8.61
CA GLN A 458 12.23 9.35 -9.95
C GLN A 458 10.72 9.05 -9.99
N VAL A 459 10.20 8.30 -9.01
CA VAL A 459 8.77 8.00 -8.89
C VAL A 459 7.98 9.25 -8.49
N GLY A 460 8.60 10.11 -7.69
CA GLY A 460 8.01 11.34 -7.18
C GLY A 460 8.76 11.79 -5.93
N PRO A 461 8.46 13.00 -5.41
CA PRO A 461 9.07 13.45 -4.18
C PRO A 461 8.84 12.38 -3.11
N VAL A 462 9.92 11.98 -2.44
CA VAL A 462 9.84 11.31 -1.15
C VAL A 462 9.24 12.36 -0.23
N VAL A 463 7.92 12.52 -0.26
CA VAL A 463 7.21 13.18 0.83
C VAL A 463 7.69 12.40 2.04
N GLU A 464 8.31 13.08 3.01
CA GLU A 464 8.70 12.46 4.28
C GLU A 464 7.41 11.98 4.95
N ARG A 465 6.91 10.84 4.51
CA ARG A 465 5.73 10.19 5.04
C ARG A 465 6.22 9.22 6.09
N GLU A 466 5.61 9.31 7.26
CA GLU A 466 5.89 8.39 8.35
C GLU A 466 5.55 6.94 7.96
N GLU A 467 4.55 6.74 7.09
CA GLU A 467 4.10 5.43 6.60
C GLU A 467 4.38 5.24 5.10
N GLU A 468 4.77 4.01 4.73
CA GLU A 468 4.99 3.60 3.35
C GLU A 468 3.67 3.64 2.52
N PRO A 469 3.64 4.29 1.34
CA PRO A 469 2.37 4.51 0.61
C PRO A 469 1.65 3.26 0.11
N THR A 470 2.36 2.21 -0.30
CA THR A 470 1.76 0.93 -0.74
C THR A 470 1.02 0.29 0.42
N LEU A 471 1.65 0.24 1.60
CA LEU A 471 1.09 -0.26 2.84
C LEU A 471 -0.12 0.58 3.30
N ARG A 472 -0.03 1.91 3.22
CA ARG A 472 -1.16 2.79 3.56
C ARG A 472 -2.38 2.52 2.67
N VAL A 473 -2.17 2.39 1.35
CA VAL A 473 -3.26 2.06 0.41
C VAL A 473 -3.81 0.67 0.65
N PHE A 474 -2.95 -0.31 0.94
CA PHE A 474 -3.37 -1.66 1.32
C PHE A 474 -4.30 -1.65 2.53
N LYS A 475 -3.89 -0.98 3.63
CA LYS A 475 -4.71 -0.85 4.85
C LYS A 475 -6.03 -0.13 4.58
N ALA A 476 -5.98 0.96 3.80
CA ALA A 476 -7.16 1.74 3.44
C ALA A 476 -8.15 0.96 2.55
N PHE A 477 -7.66 0.09 1.67
CA PHE A 477 -8.49 -0.71 0.79
C PHE A 477 -9.39 -1.68 1.59
N ASP A 478 -8.86 -2.28 2.66
CA ASP A 478 -9.58 -3.27 3.47
C ASP A 478 -10.54 -2.67 4.52
N LEU A 479 -10.65 -1.34 4.60
CA LEU A 479 -11.61 -0.66 5.47
C LEU A 479 -13.07 -1.06 5.18
N ASP A 480 -13.90 -0.94 6.21
CA ASP A 480 -15.34 -1.14 6.10
C ASP A 480 -15.94 -0.14 5.09
N VAL A 481 -16.85 -0.62 4.25
CA VAL A 481 -17.45 0.12 3.16
C VAL A 481 -18.76 0.73 3.62
N ASP A 482 -18.86 2.06 3.58
CA ASP A 482 -20.09 2.81 3.80
C ASP A 482 -20.88 3.00 2.48
N LEU A 483 -22.06 3.61 2.57
CA LEU A 483 -22.92 3.85 1.40
C LEU A 483 -22.27 4.73 0.33
N ARG A 484 -21.51 5.75 0.75
CA ARG A 484 -20.85 6.70 -0.16
C ARG A 484 -19.72 6.01 -0.92
N ARG A 485 -18.90 5.25 -0.22
CA ARG A 485 -17.82 4.45 -0.78
C ARG A 485 -18.35 3.37 -1.72
N ALA A 486 -19.40 2.65 -1.32
CA ALA A 486 -20.08 1.68 -2.17
C ALA A 486 -20.62 2.31 -3.46
N ALA A 487 -21.26 3.48 -3.36
CA ALA A 487 -21.78 4.20 -4.52
C ALA A 487 -20.66 4.62 -5.48
N ALA A 488 -19.58 5.17 -4.93
CA ALA A 488 -18.43 5.61 -5.70
C ALA A 488 -17.70 4.44 -6.40
N GLU A 489 -17.51 3.30 -5.73
CA GLU A 489 -16.94 2.08 -6.33
C GLU A 489 -17.86 1.47 -7.41
N LEU A 490 -19.17 1.62 -7.29
CA LEU A 490 -20.15 1.25 -8.33
C LEU A 490 -20.30 2.32 -9.43
N GLY A 491 -19.57 3.44 -9.35
CA GLY A 491 -19.62 4.51 -10.35
C GLY A 491 -20.96 5.27 -10.40
N VAL A 492 -21.72 5.28 -9.29
CA VAL A 492 -23.01 5.96 -9.16
C VAL A 492 -22.99 6.99 -8.02
N ARG A 493 -23.95 7.92 -8.03
CA ARG A 493 -24.12 8.90 -6.95
C ARG A 493 -24.68 8.22 -5.69
N THR A 494 -24.32 8.74 -4.51
CA THR A 494 -24.78 8.22 -3.21
C THR A 494 -26.31 8.13 -3.14
N GLU A 495 -27.01 9.17 -3.58
CA GLU A 495 -28.48 9.24 -3.57
C GLU A 495 -29.10 8.22 -4.54
N GLN A 496 -28.44 7.99 -5.68
CA GLN A 496 -28.86 6.99 -6.65
C GLN A 496 -28.76 5.59 -6.03
N LEU A 497 -27.62 5.24 -5.43
CA LEU A 497 -27.45 3.95 -4.77
C LEU A 497 -28.45 3.78 -3.63
N ALA A 498 -28.64 4.82 -2.79
CA ALA A 498 -29.61 4.79 -1.70
C ALA A 498 -31.02 4.47 -2.21
N SER A 499 -31.46 5.11 -3.28
CA SER A 499 -32.78 4.88 -3.88
C SER A 499 -32.93 3.50 -4.53
N GLN A 500 -31.82 2.85 -4.88
CA GLN A 500 -31.76 1.57 -5.57
C GLN A 500 -31.27 0.43 -4.67
N ILE A 501 -31.02 0.68 -3.37
CA ILE A 501 -30.43 -0.30 -2.45
C ILE A 501 -31.25 -1.59 -2.40
N GLY A 502 -32.59 -1.49 -2.48
CA GLY A 502 -33.49 -2.64 -2.46
C GLY A 502 -33.38 -3.57 -3.67
N LYS A 503 -32.60 -3.21 -4.69
CA LYS A 503 -32.23 -4.10 -5.80
C LYS A 503 -31.04 -5.00 -5.48
N LEU A 504 -30.20 -4.58 -4.52
CA LEU A 504 -28.97 -5.28 -4.16
C LEU A 504 -29.22 -6.43 -3.18
N GLY A 505 -28.20 -7.27 -2.98
CA GLY A 505 -28.23 -8.36 -2.03
C GLY A 505 -28.58 -7.93 -0.60
N PRO A 506 -29.17 -8.83 0.22
CA PRO A 506 -29.59 -8.52 1.59
C PRO A 506 -28.45 -8.02 2.49
N ASP A 507 -27.22 -8.47 2.23
CA ASP A 507 -26.03 -8.10 3.01
C ASP A 507 -25.65 -6.62 2.86
N LEU A 508 -26.08 -5.97 1.78
CA LEU A 508 -25.80 -4.56 1.50
C LEU A 508 -26.91 -3.61 1.98
N GLN A 509 -28.06 -4.12 2.43
CA GLN A 509 -29.21 -3.29 2.80
C GLN A 509 -28.91 -2.34 3.97
N LYS A 510 -28.05 -2.76 4.91
CA LYS A 510 -27.68 -1.92 6.07
C LYS A 510 -26.92 -0.63 5.72
N LEU A 511 -26.45 -0.48 4.48
CA LEU A 511 -25.74 0.73 4.04
C LEU A 511 -26.65 1.97 4.11
N VAL A 512 -27.95 1.84 3.84
CA VAL A 512 -28.88 2.98 3.91
C VAL A 512 -29.33 3.35 5.33
N ASP A 513 -29.05 2.49 6.32
CA ASP A 513 -29.32 2.75 7.73
C ASP A 513 -28.14 3.46 8.44
N GLY A 514 -27.20 4.02 7.66
CA GLY A 514 -25.95 4.60 8.17
C GLY A 514 -24.93 3.55 8.65
N GLY A 515 -25.14 2.28 8.31
CA GLY A 515 -24.22 1.19 8.62
C GLY A 515 -23.12 1.02 7.58
N THR A 516 -22.13 0.20 7.93
CA THR A 516 -21.05 -0.22 7.03
C THR A 516 -21.07 -1.73 6.81
N VAL A 517 -20.49 -2.21 5.71
CA VAL A 517 -20.22 -3.63 5.44
C VAL A 517 -18.72 -3.90 5.47
N LYS A 518 -18.30 -5.12 5.81
CA LYS A 518 -16.89 -5.51 5.67
C LYS A 518 -16.49 -5.50 4.18
N ARG A 519 -15.23 -5.13 3.87
CA ARG A 519 -14.69 -5.19 2.49
C ARG A 519 -14.97 -6.53 1.80
N GLN A 520 -14.77 -7.64 2.50
CA GLN A 520 -15.06 -8.98 1.98
C GLN A 520 -16.52 -9.16 1.54
N VAL A 521 -17.47 -8.64 2.33
CA VAL A 521 -18.90 -8.71 2.02
C VAL A 521 -19.23 -7.86 0.79
N PHE A 522 -18.66 -6.65 0.70
CA PHE A 522 -18.85 -5.80 -0.48
C PHE A 522 -18.28 -6.44 -1.74
N THR A 523 -17.04 -6.94 -1.66
CA THR A 523 -16.36 -7.63 -2.77
C THR A 523 -17.17 -8.81 -3.29
N ALA A 524 -17.68 -9.66 -2.40
CA ALA A 524 -18.50 -10.82 -2.76
C ALA A 524 -19.84 -10.46 -3.42
N ASN A 525 -20.36 -9.25 -3.18
CA ASN A 525 -21.62 -8.78 -3.75
C ASN A 525 -21.42 -7.81 -4.92
N PHE A 526 -20.19 -7.38 -5.23
CA PHE A 526 -19.92 -6.32 -6.20
C PHE A 526 -20.37 -6.70 -7.61
N ALA A 527 -19.91 -7.84 -8.12
CA ALA A 527 -20.21 -8.29 -9.48
C ALA A 527 -21.72 -8.40 -9.74
N GLN A 528 -22.48 -8.97 -8.79
CA GLN A 528 -23.94 -9.07 -8.88
C GLN A 528 -24.60 -7.68 -8.81
N SER A 529 -24.08 -6.79 -7.95
CA SER A 529 -24.61 -5.41 -7.83
C SER A 529 -24.46 -4.61 -9.13
N VAL A 530 -23.35 -4.80 -9.86
CA VAL A 530 -23.16 -4.21 -11.20
C VAL A 530 -24.26 -4.66 -12.15
N CYS A 531 -24.64 -5.94 -12.13
CA CYS A 531 -25.70 -6.49 -12.97
C CYS A 531 -27.09 -5.98 -12.55
N ASP A 532 -27.40 -6.00 -11.25
CA ASP A 532 -28.71 -5.59 -10.71
C ASP A 532 -29.01 -4.11 -10.98
N LEU A 533 -27.95 -3.30 -11.07
CA LEU A 533 -28.01 -1.86 -11.38
C LEU A 533 -27.86 -1.56 -12.88
N ASN A 534 -27.63 -2.56 -13.73
CA ASN A 534 -27.34 -2.42 -15.17
C ASN A 534 -26.17 -1.44 -15.46
N LEU A 535 -25.07 -1.56 -14.71
CA LEU A 535 -23.91 -0.67 -14.82
C LEU A 535 -22.88 -1.15 -15.85
N GLY A 536 -22.87 -2.45 -16.15
CA GLY A 536 -21.96 -3.09 -17.10
C GLY A 536 -22.16 -4.61 -17.10
N VAL A 537 -21.20 -5.33 -17.67
CA VAL A 537 -21.16 -6.79 -17.67
C VAL A 537 -20.03 -7.26 -16.76
N THR A 538 -20.33 -8.26 -15.93
CA THR A 538 -19.39 -8.97 -15.06
C THR A 538 -19.62 -10.48 -15.21
N GLU A 539 -18.76 -11.30 -14.62
CA GLU A 539 -18.94 -12.76 -14.56
C GLU A 539 -20.30 -13.18 -13.95
N ALA A 540 -20.86 -12.35 -13.06
CA ALA A 540 -22.12 -12.63 -12.36
C ALA A 540 -23.37 -12.33 -13.21
N CYS A 541 -23.26 -11.58 -14.31
CA CYS A 541 -24.42 -11.18 -15.11
C CYS A 541 -25.10 -12.35 -15.85
N SER A 542 -24.54 -13.56 -15.73
CA SER A 542 -25.14 -14.83 -16.18
C SER A 542 -25.92 -15.51 -15.05
N GLY A 543 -27.15 -15.08 -14.79
CA GLY A 543 -28.14 -15.82 -13.99
C GLY A 543 -28.86 -16.92 -14.80
N PRO A 544 -29.60 -17.85 -14.16
CA PRO A 544 -29.97 -19.20 -14.66
C PRO A 544 -30.83 -19.31 -15.95
N ASN A 545 -31.05 -18.22 -16.69
CA ASN A 545 -31.75 -18.20 -17.98
C ASN A 545 -31.06 -17.38 -19.09
N GLY A 546 -29.80 -16.95 -18.93
CA GLY A 546 -29.05 -16.24 -19.98
C GLY A 546 -27.92 -17.10 -20.52
N GLY A 547 -28.13 -17.75 -21.67
CA GLY A 547 -27.12 -18.58 -22.33
C GLY A 547 -25.95 -17.76 -22.89
N LYS A 548 -24.75 -18.35 -22.81
CA LYS A 548 -23.65 -18.07 -23.75
C LYS A 548 -24.05 -18.42 -25.18
#